data_AF-B2KU71-F1
#
_entry.id   AF-B2KU71-F1
#
_cell.length_a   1.000
_cell.length_b   1.000
_cell.length_c   1.000
_cell.angle_alpha   90.00
_cell.angle_beta   90.00
_cell.angle_gamma   90.00
#
_symmetry.space_group_name_H-M   'P 1'
#
loop_
_entity.id
_entity.type
_entity.pdbx_description
1 polymer ?
#
loop_
_entity_poly.entity_id
_entity_poly.type
_entity_poly.pdbx_seq_one_letter_code
_entity_poly.pdbx_strand_id
1 'polypeptide(L)' 'MTHSGKKKTILFVCATGIATSTVVAEKTMDFLHEHGLDANYTQTNVASLPEYDQKDADLIVA' A
#
# COMPACT_ATOMS: atom_id res chain seq x y z
N MET A 1 -5.01 4.61 -22.95
CA MET A 1 -5.06 4.45 -21.49
C MET A 1 -3.67 4.82 -20.97
N THR A 2 -3.49 6.05 -20.49
CA THR A 2 -2.18 6.62 -20.15
C THR A 2 -1.80 6.19 -18.73
N HIS A 3 -1.15 5.05 -18.57
CA HIS A 3 -0.43 4.75 -17.33
C HIS A 3 0.98 5.32 -17.44
N SER A 4 1.12 6.55 -16.95
CA SER A 4 2.41 7.21 -16.71
C SER A 4 3.32 6.24 -15.97
N GLY A 5 4.53 6.00 -16.49
CA GLY A 5 5.44 4.91 -16.14
C GLY A 5 6.07 4.93 -14.74
N LYS A 6 5.29 5.19 -13.69
CA LYS A 6 5.69 5.08 -12.29
C LYS A 6 4.80 4.07 -11.59
N LYS A 7 5.42 3.02 -11.03
CA LYS A 7 4.75 2.01 -10.20
C LYS A 7 4.09 2.70 -9.01
N LYS A 8 2.81 2.41 -8.78
CA LYS A 8 2.01 3.03 -7.72
C LYS A 8 2.36 2.44 -6.37
N THR A 9 2.42 3.24 -5.31
CA THR A 9 2.73 2.74 -3.96
C THR A 9 1.54 2.88 -3.02
N ILE A 10 1.18 1.79 -2.33
CA ILE A 10 0.08 1.73 -1.36
C ILE A 10 0.67 1.61 0.06
N LEU A 11 0.25 2.46 0.98
CA LEU A 11 0.65 2.39 2.39
C LEU A 11 -0.49 1.81 3.22
N PHE A 12 -0.29 0.60 3.74
CA PHE A 12 -1.20 -0.03 4.70
C PHE A 12 -0.78 0.36 6.12
N VAL A 13 -1.68 1.03 6.82
CA VAL A 13 -1.50 1.50 8.19
C VAL A 13 -2.40 0.68 9.10
N CYS A 14 -1.87 0.27 10.24
CA CYS A 14 -2.63 -0.53 11.21
C CYS A 14 -2.39 -0.04 12.63
N ALA A 15 -3.46 0.02 13.44
CA ALA A 15 -3.40 0.62 14.77
C ALA A 15 -2.60 -0.22 15.79
N THR A 16 -2.77 -1.55 15.77
CA THR A 16 -2.26 -2.46 16.82
C THR A 16 -1.19 -3.45 16.34
N GLY A 17 -0.82 -3.43 15.06
CA GLY A 17 0.22 -4.29 14.51
C GLY A 17 -0.03 -4.73 13.06
N ILE A 18 1.05 -5.18 12.41
CA ILE A 18 1.11 -5.46 10.96
C ILE A 18 0.50 -6.82 10.57
N ALA A 19 0.34 -7.73 11.54
CA ALA A 19 -0.04 -9.12 11.27
C ALA A 19 -1.41 -9.26 10.59
N THR A 20 -2.41 -8.48 11.01
CA THR A 20 -3.75 -8.52 10.40
C THR A 20 -3.82 -7.78 9.06
N SER A 21 -2.95 -6.79 8.84
CA SER A 21 -2.91 -6.08 7.56
C SER A 21 -2.19 -6.85 6.46
N THR A 22 -1.41 -7.90 6.78
CA THR A 22 -0.71 -8.73 5.79
C THR A 22 -1.66 -9.44 4.84
N VAL A 23 -2.73 -10.09 5.36
CA VAL A 23 -3.71 -10.78 4.49
C VAL A 23 -4.47 -9.81 3.61
N VAL A 24 -4.75 -8.60 4.10
CA VAL A 24 -5.40 -7.55 3.31
C VAL A 24 -4.46 -7.04 2.22
N ALA A 25 -3.18 -6.81 2.56
CA ALA A 25 -2.16 -6.40 1.60
C ALA A 25 -2.00 -7.44 0.50
N GLU A 26 -1.81 -8.72 0.84
CA GLU A 26 -1.70 -9.83 -0.11
C GLU A 26 -2.90 -9.89 -1.06
N LYS A 27 -4.12 -9.94 -0.52
CA LYS A 27 -5.35 -10.00 -1.34
C LYS A 27 -5.52 -8.76 -2.23
N THR A 28 -5.10 -7.60 -1.76
CA THR A 28 -5.15 -6.36 -2.54
C THR A 28 -4.15 -6.41 -3.69
N MET A 29 -2.93 -6.88 -3.44
CA MET A 29 -1.91 -7.03 -4.47
C MET A 29 -2.29 -8.08 -5.51
N ASP A 30 -2.86 -9.21 -5.09
CA ASP A 30 -3.37 -10.25 -5.99
C ASP A 30 -4.47 -9.70 -6.90
N PHE A 31 -5.45 -8.98 -6.33
CA PHE A 31 -6.51 -8.34 -7.09
C PHE A 31 -5.96 -7.33 -8.11
N LEU A 32 -5.00 -6.49 -7.71
CA LEU A 32 -4.37 -5.53 -8.62
C LEU A 32 -3.64 -6.24 -9.77
N HIS A 33 -2.89 -7.30 -9.48
CA HIS A 33 -2.21 -8.11 -10.49
C HIS A 33 -3.19 -8.79 -11.45
N GLU A 34 -4.29 -9.36 -10.96
CA GLU A 34 -5.36 -9.96 -11.80
C GLU A 34 -5.97 -8.94 -12.77
N HIS A 35 -6.01 -7.67 -12.37
CA HIS A 35 -6.48 -6.55 -13.20
C HIS A 35 -5.39 -5.88 -14.04
N GLY A 36 -4.17 -6.43 -14.09
CA GLY A 36 -3.06 -5.91 -14.89
C GLY A 36 -2.41 -4.65 -14.33
N LEU A 37 -2.60 -4.36 -13.03
CA LEU A 37 -1.98 -3.24 -12.33
C LEU A 37 -0.80 -3.73 -11.50
N ASP A 38 0.38 -3.20 -11.80
CA ASP A 38 1.58 -3.43 -11.00
C ASP A 38 1.74 -2.30 -9.97
N ALA A 39 1.72 -2.65 -8.69
CA ALA A 39 1.85 -1.72 -7.57
C ALA A 39 2.90 -2.21 -6.57
N ASN A 40 3.44 -1.29 -5.79
CA ASN A 40 4.22 -1.54 -4.59
C ASN A 40 3.32 -1.33 -3.38
N TYR A 41 3.67 -1.97 -2.27
CA TYR A 41 3.04 -1.66 -1.00
C TYR A 41 4.05 -1.60 0.14
N THR A 42 3.70 -0.84 1.17
CA THR A 42 4.41 -0.76 2.44
C THR A 42 3.40 -0.96 3.55
N GLN A 43 3.79 -1.66 4.61
CA GLN A 43 2.97 -1.78 5.82
C GLN A 43 3.65 -1.07 6.98
N THR A 44 2.88 -0.30 7.73
CA THR A 44 3.37 0.40 8.91
C THR A 44 2.31 0.42 10.00
N ASN A 45 2.72 0.74 11.23
CA ASN A 45 1.79 1.04 12.30
C ASN A 45 1.47 2.54 12.33
N VAL A 46 0.36 2.91 12.98
CA VAL A 46 -0.07 4.32 13.06
C VAL A 46 0.95 5.23 13.77
N ALA A 47 1.76 4.69 14.69
CA ALA A 47 2.77 5.46 15.43
C ALA A 47 3.97 5.85 14.55
N SER A 48 4.31 5.03 13.55
CA SER A 48 5.39 5.27 12.60
C SER A 48 4.93 6.04 11.35
N LEU A 49 3.65 6.39 11.25
CA LEU A 49 3.11 7.17 10.13
C LEU A 49 3.79 8.54 9.91
N PRO A 50 4.18 9.30 10.95
CA PRO A 50 4.88 10.58 10.77
C PRO A 50 6.26 10.48 10.11
N GLU A 51 6.84 9.28 10.03
CA GLU A 51 8.15 9.05 9.40
C GLU A 51 8.06 8.90 7.87
N TYR A 52 6.85 8.77 7.31
CA TYR A 52 6.61 8.66 5.87
C TYR A 52 6.36 10.03 5.23
N ASP A 53 6.99 10.29 4.08
CA ASP A 53 6.68 11.49 3.29
C ASP A 53 5.33 11.29 2.58
N GLN A 54 4.55 12.37 2.43
CA GLN A 54 3.30 12.36 1.66
C GLN A 54 3.52 11.98 0.19
N LYS A 55 4.77 12.06 -0.31
CA LYS A 55 5.15 11.64 -1.66
C LYS A 55 5.47 10.15 -1.79
N ASP A 56 5.54 9.42 -0.68
CA ASP A 56 5.93 8.01 -0.67
C ASP A 56 4.76 7.05 -0.96
N ALA A 57 3.52 7.53 -0.83
CA ALA A 57 2.32 6.74 -1.07
C ALA A 57 1.34 7.47 -2.01
N ASP A 58 0.80 6.75 -3.00
CA ASP A 58 -0.30 7.21 -3.84
C ASP A 58 -1.68 6.92 -3.19
N LEU A 59 -1.74 5.96 -2.26
CA LEU A 59 -2.94 5.56 -1.53
C LEU A 59 -2.57 5.14 -0.10
N ILE A 60 -3.36 5.57 0.89
CA ILE A 60 -3.26 5.11 2.28
C ILE A 60 -4.51 4.30 2.62
N VAL A 61 -4.30 3.11 3.19
CA VAL A 61 -5.36 2.23 3.71
C VAL A 61 -5.12 2.09 5.21
N ALA A 62 -6.03 2.57 6.05
CA ALA A 62 -5.90 2.62 7.51
C ALA A 62 -7.08 1.93 8.22
#